data_AF-A0A954XJ95-F1
#
_entry.id   AF-A0A954XJ95-F1
#
_cell.length_a   1.000
_cell.length_b   1.000
_cell.length_c   1.000
_cell.angle_alpha   90.00
_cell.angle_beta   90.00
_cell.angle_gamma   90.00
#
_symmetry.space_group_name_H-M   'P 1'
#
loop_
_entity.id
_entity.type
_entity.pdbx_description
1 polymer ?
#
loop_
_entity_poly.entity_id
_entity_poly.type
_entity_poly.pdbx_seq_one_letter_code
_entity_poly.pdbx_strand_id
1 'polypeptide(L)'
;RQMLENEAVDVLQVDMTRCGGVTAFMKANTLCEAFSVPLSAHTAPAIHAHVGCCSPAVRHVEYFHDHVRIEGMLFDGVPELEQGTLAPDRSCNGHGMTLRMKDAERFRVAY
;
A
#
# COMPACT_ATOMS: atom_id res chain seq x y z
N ARG A 1 -1.74 3.88 17.88
CA ARG A 1 -2.37 4.46 19.09
C ARG A 1 -1.33 5.05 20.02
N GLN A 2 -0.48 4.26 20.68
CA GLN A 2 0.55 4.79 21.58
C GLN A 2 1.42 5.89 20.94
N MET A 3 1.88 5.70 19.69
CA MET A 3 2.65 6.72 18.98
C MET A 3 1.88 8.05 18.79
N LEU A 4 0.55 7.98 18.61
CA LEU A 4 -0.30 9.17 18.43
C LEU A 4 -0.62 9.83 19.78
N GLU A 5 -0.96 9.04 20.79
CA GLU A 5 -1.27 9.54 22.14
C GLU A 5 -0.07 10.20 22.83
N ASN A 6 1.15 9.80 22.46
CA ASN A 6 2.38 10.39 22.98
C ASN A 6 3.04 11.39 22.02
N GLU A 7 2.35 11.78 20.93
CA GLU A 7 2.88 12.72 19.92
C GLU A 7 4.28 12.31 19.41
N ALA A 8 4.53 11.00 19.29
CA ALA A 8 5.85 10.47 18.97
C ALA A 8 6.23 10.62 17.48
N VAL A 9 5.26 10.97 16.63
CA VAL A 9 5.43 11.14 15.18
C VAL A 9 4.57 12.28 14.65
N ASP A 10 5.11 13.05 13.71
CA ASP A 10 4.37 14.07 12.96
C ASP A 10 3.52 13.48 11.82
N VAL A 11 3.95 12.33 11.29
CA VAL A 11 3.28 11.57 10.23
C VAL A 11 3.37 10.10 10.58
N LEU A 12 2.22 9.42 10.63
CA LEU A 12 2.23 7.98 10.86
C LEU A 12 2.49 7.24 9.55
N GLN A 13 3.57 6.47 9.49
CA GLN A 13 3.89 5.62 8.36
C GLN A 13 3.30 4.23 8.56
N VAL A 14 2.40 3.81 7.67
CA VAL A 14 1.68 2.53 7.79
C VAL A 14 1.88 1.72 6.52
N ASP A 15 2.41 0.50 6.65
CA ASP A 15 2.55 -0.47 5.58
C ASP A 15 1.48 -1.55 5.73
N MET A 16 0.54 -1.58 4.77
CA MET A 16 -0.57 -2.53 4.79
C MET A 16 -0.11 -4.00 4.75
N THR A 17 1.04 -4.29 4.16
CA THR A 17 1.61 -5.65 4.09
C THR A 17 2.18 -6.11 5.43
N ARG A 18 2.36 -5.20 6.40
CA ARG A 18 2.94 -5.48 7.72
C ARG A 18 2.00 -5.23 8.89
N CYS A 19 1.17 -4.19 8.81
CA CYS A 19 0.37 -3.74 9.96
C CYS A 19 -0.82 -4.64 10.30
N GLY A 20 -1.07 -5.69 9.51
CA GLY A 20 -2.24 -6.57 9.64
C GLY A 20 -3.26 -6.41 8.50
N GLY A 21 -2.81 -6.01 7.30
CA GLY A 21 -3.65 -5.93 6.11
C GLY A 21 -4.59 -4.73 6.08
N VAL A 22 -5.53 -4.77 5.12
CA VAL A 22 -6.52 -3.70 4.86
C VAL A 22 -7.24 -3.30 6.15
N THR A 23 -7.71 -4.27 6.93
CA THR A 23 -8.47 -3.99 8.16
C THR A 23 -7.68 -3.18 9.19
N ALA A 24 -6.41 -3.53 9.39
CA ALA A 24 -5.57 -2.80 10.34
C ALA A 24 -5.15 -1.43 9.79
N PHE A 25 -4.89 -1.33 8.48
CA PHE A 25 -4.61 -0.06 7.82
C PHE A 25 -5.77 0.93 7.97
N MET A 26 -7.01 0.50 7.72
CA MET A 26 -8.19 1.36 7.90
C MET A 26 -8.37 1.82 9.34
N LYS A 27 -8.10 0.95 10.33
CA LYS A 27 -8.10 1.34 11.75
C LYS A 27 -7.03 2.38 12.06
N ALA A 28 -5.85 2.27 11.45
CA ALA A 28 -4.79 3.26 11.58
C ALA A 28 -5.21 4.60 10.95
N ASN A 29 -5.80 4.59 9.75
CA ASN A 29 -6.36 5.78 9.11
C ASN A 29 -7.39 6.48 10.04
N THR A 30 -8.35 5.74 10.60
CA THR A 30 -9.35 6.32 11.52
C THR A 30 -8.70 6.95 12.77
N LEU A 31 -7.64 6.34 13.29
CA LEU A 31 -6.88 6.93 14.40
C LEU A 31 -6.15 8.20 13.96
N CYS A 32 -5.52 8.20 12.80
CA CYS A 32 -4.87 9.39 12.23
C CYS A 32 -5.86 10.55 12.06
N GLU A 33 -7.06 10.30 11.52
CA GLU A 33 -8.12 11.30 11.43
C GLU A 33 -8.52 11.86 12.81
N ALA A 34 -8.74 10.98 13.79
CA ALA A 34 -9.15 11.38 15.14
C ALA A 34 -8.10 12.24 15.87
N PHE A 35 -6.81 11.99 15.61
CA PHE A 35 -5.70 12.75 16.19
C PHE A 35 -5.23 13.91 15.29
N SER A 36 -5.85 14.12 14.13
CA SER A 36 -5.42 15.11 13.12
C SER A 36 -3.94 14.96 12.70
N VAL A 37 -3.44 13.71 12.67
CA VAL A 37 -2.08 13.37 12.24
C VAL A 37 -2.15 12.76 10.85
N PRO A 38 -1.42 13.27 9.84
CA PRO A 38 -1.40 12.70 8.51
C PRO A 38 -0.82 11.27 8.50
N LEU A 39 -1.25 10.48 7.52
CA LEU A 39 -0.77 9.13 7.26
C LEU A 39 0.05 9.13 5.96
N SER A 40 1.20 8.46 5.99
CA SER A 40 1.95 8.08 4.79
C SER A 40 1.84 6.57 4.59
N ALA A 41 1.40 6.15 3.41
CA ALA A 41 1.37 4.74 3.07
C ALA A 41 2.81 4.29 2.76
N HIS A 42 3.37 3.48 3.65
CA HIS A 42 4.75 3.02 3.56
C HIS A 42 4.84 1.83 2.63
N THR A 43 5.72 1.96 1.63
CA THR A 43 6.10 0.92 0.68
C THR A 43 4.93 0.26 -0.09
N ALA A 44 5.22 -0.76 -0.91
CA ALA A 44 4.24 -1.56 -1.67
C ALA A 44 3.16 -0.70 -2.35
N PRO A 45 3.52 0.24 -3.24
CA PRO A 45 2.60 1.26 -3.74
C PRO A 45 1.38 0.68 -4.47
N ALA A 46 1.54 -0.45 -5.16
CA ALA A 46 0.47 -1.08 -5.92
C ALA A 46 -0.73 -1.46 -5.06
N ILE A 47 -0.49 -2.06 -3.89
CA ILE A 47 -1.58 -2.49 -3.01
C ILE A 47 -2.22 -1.30 -2.28
N HIS A 48 -1.48 -0.21 -2.11
CA HIS A 48 -1.99 1.03 -1.51
C HIS A 48 -2.84 1.86 -2.47
N ALA A 49 -2.78 1.63 -3.79
CA ALA A 49 -3.56 2.38 -4.78
C ALA A 49 -5.08 2.35 -4.50
N HIS A 50 -5.60 1.21 -4.04
CA HIS A 50 -7.02 1.08 -3.69
C HIS A 50 -7.36 1.69 -2.33
N VAL A 51 -6.62 1.32 -1.29
CA VAL A 51 -6.93 1.75 0.09
C VAL A 51 -6.67 3.24 0.30
N GLY A 52 -5.73 3.82 -0.45
CA GLY A 52 -5.45 5.26 -0.45
C GLY A 52 -6.66 6.09 -0.89
N CYS A 53 -7.43 5.61 -1.87
CA CYS A 53 -8.64 6.30 -2.35
C CYS A 53 -9.75 6.41 -1.29
N CYS A 54 -9.75 5.56 -0.25
CA CYS A 54 -10.75 5.57 0.81
C CYS A 54 -10.21 5.94 2.19
N SER A 55 -8.97 6.44 2.26
CA SER A 55 -8.30 6.77 3.53
C SER A 55 -7.97 8.27 3.59
N PRO A 56 -8.87 9.13 4.12
CA PRO A 56 -8.70 10.59 4.08
C PRO A 56 -7.44 11.11 4.77
N ALA A 57 -6.89 10.39 5.75
CA ALA A 57 -5.64 10.80 6.39
C ALA A 57 -4.41 10.53 5.50
N VAL A 58 -4.52 9.69 4.47
CA VAL A 58 -3.41 9.39 3.55
C VAL A 58 -3.06 10.63 2.74
N ARG A 59 -1.85 11.14 2.97
CA ARG A 59 -1.32 12.30 2.24
C ARG A 59 -0.54 11.90 1.00
N HIS A 60 0.20 10.80 1.08
CA HIS A 60 1.01 10.27 -0.01
C HIS A 60 1.26 8.78 0.17
N VAL A 61 1.64 8.14 -0.93
CA VAL A 61 2.14 6.76 -0.98
C VAL A 61 3.61 6.83 -1.33
N GLU A 62 4.45 6.17 -0.53
CA GLU A 62 5.86 6.05 -0.85
C GLU A 62 6.05 5.13 -2.05
N TYR A 63 6.83 5.60 -3.03
CA TYR A 63 7.11 4.85 -4.26
C TYR A 63 8.59 4.47 -4.30
N PHE A 64 8.88 3.21 -3.99
CA PHE A 64 10.24 2.67 -4.06
C PHE A 64 10.45 1.89 -5.35
N HIS A 65 11.55 2.19 -6.04
CA HIS A 65 11.88 1.59 -7.33
C HIS A 65 12.05 0.06 -7.24
N ASP A 66 12.62 -0.44 -6.15
CA ASP A 66 12.83 -1.88 -5.93
C ASP A 66 11.49 -2.63 -5.76
N HIS A 67 10.55 -2.06 -5.00
CA HIS A 67 9.20 -2.61 -4.85
C HIS A 67 8.50 -2.71 -6.18
N VAL A 68 8.44 -1.61 -6.94
CA VAL A 68 7.74 -1.62 -8.24
C VAL A 68 8.45 -2.50 -9.25
N ARG A 69 9.79 -2.60 -9.20
CA ARG A 69 10.54 -3.53 -10.03
C ARG A 69 10.16 -4.98 -9.73
N ILE A 70 10.11 -5.38 -8.47
CA ILE A 70 9.74 -6.76 -8.08
C ILE A 70 8.28 -7.04 -8.44
N GLU A 71 7.37 -6.10 -8.14
CA GLU A 71 5.95 -6.21 -8.50
C GLU A 71 5.81 -6.37 -10.03
N GLY A 72 6.46 -5.49 -10.80
CA GLY A 72 6.48 -5.55 -12.26
C GLY A 72 7.18 -6.77 -12.84
N MET A 73 8.02 -7.48 -12.07
CA MET A 73 8.63 -8.76 -12.46
C MET A 73 7.72 -9.97 -12.19
N LEU A 74 6.79 -9.88 -11.24
CA LEU A 74 5.99 -11.02 -10.78
C LEU A 74 4.49 -10.91 -11.07
N PHE A 75 3.95 -9.72 -11.31
CA PHE A 75 2.50 -9.52 -11.41
C PHE A 75 2.10 -8.76 -12.67
N ASP A 76 1.02 -9.23 -13.30
CA ASP A 76 0.25 -8.42 -14.25
C ASP A 76 -0.68 -7.48 -13.49
N GLY A 77 -1.00 -6.32 -14.08
CA GLY A 77 -1.94 -5.35 -13.50
C GLY A 77 -1.37 -4.48 -12.38
N VAL A 78 -0.03 -4.39 -12.27
CA VAL A 78 0.62 -3.41 -11.38
C VAL A 78 0.30 -1.99 -11.89
N PRO A 79 -0.28 -1.11 -11.06
CA PRO A 79 -0.62 0.24 -11.49
C PRO A 79 0.63 1.05 -11.83
N GLU A 80 0.59 1.74 -12.97
CA GLU A 80 1.65 2.65 -13.37
C GLU A 80 1.54 3.98 -12.62
N LEU A 81 2.69 4.62 -12.41
CA LEU A 81 2.75 5.96 -11.84
C LEU A 81 2.57 6.98 -12.96
N GLU A 82 1.40 7.60 -13.04
CA GLU A 82 1.08 8.61 -14.04
C GLU A 82 1.16 10.00 -13.41
N GLN A 83 2.11 10.83 -13.86
CA GLN A 83 2.29 12.20 -13.38
C GLN A 83 2.38 12.31 -11.84
N GLY A 84 3.02 11.32 -11.20
CA GLY A 84 3.16 11.26 -9.74
C GLY A 84 1.91 10.75 -8.99
N THR A 85 0.91 10.24 -9.70
CA THR A 85 -0.33 9.70 -9.13
C THR A 85 -0.47 8.21 -9.46
N LEU A 86 -1.01 7.45 -8.50
CA LEU A 86 -1.43 6.06 -8.71
C LEU A 86 -2.96 6.02 -8.74
N ALA A 87 -3.51 5.26 -9.69
CA ALA A 87 -4.94 5.03 -9.80
C ALA A 87 -5.23 3.52 -9.82
N PRO A 88 -6.26 3.06 -9.09
CA PRO A 88 -6.72 1.68 -9.21
C PRO A 88 -7.37 1.44 -10.59
N ASP A 89 -7.14 0.27 -11.17
CA ASP A 89 -7.86 -0.15 -12.38
C ASP A 89 -9.32 -0.51 -12.03
N ARG A 90 -10.24 0.32 -12.51
CA ARG A 90 -11.68 0.20 -12.25
C ARG A 90 -12.39 -0.85 -13.12
N SER A 91 -11.69 -1.43 -14.09
CA SER A 91 -12.23 -2.46 -15.00
C SER A 91 -12.16 -3.87 -14.41
N CYS A 92 -11.39 -4.05 -13.34
CA CYS A 92 -11.14 -5.34 -12.71
C CYS A 92 -11.64 -5.39 -11.26
N ASN A 93 -11.84 -6.61 -10.75
CA ASN A 93 -12.21 -6.86 -9.36
C ASN A 93 -10.97 -6.99 -8.46
N GLY A 94 -11.14 -6.76 -7.16
CA GLY A 94 -10.07 -6.91 -6.18
C GLY A 94 -9.01 -5.81 -6.33
N HIS A 95 -7.75 -6.16 -6.13
CA HIS A 95 -6.63 -5.22 -6.26
C HIS A 95 -6.04 -5.17 -7.69
N GLY A 96 -6.64 -5.87 -8.66
CA GLY A 96 -6.25 -5.84 -10.07
C GLY A 96 -4.95 -6.55 -10.45
N MET A 97 -4.20 -7.10 -9.49
CA MET A 97 -2.94 -7.79 -9.78
C MET A 97 -3.12 -9.30 -9.85
N THR A 98 -2.46 -9.94 -10.82
CA THR A 98 -2.43 -11.41 -10.98
C THR A 98 -0.99 -11.91 -11.03
N LEU A 99 -0.67 -12.94 -10.25
CA LEU A 99 0.68 -13.53 -10.21
C LEU A 99 1.01 -14.21 -11.55
N ARG A 100 2.11 -13.81 -12.18
CA ARG A 100 2.67 -14.49 -13.33
C ARG A 100 3.40 -15.76 -12.89
N MET A 101 2.65 -16.86 -12.85
CA MET A 101 3.15 -18.16 -12.39
C MET A 101 4.45 -18.60 -13.07
N LYS A 102 4.59 -18.37 -14.39
CA LYS A 102 5.81 -18.73 -15.14
C LYS A 102 7.05 -17.99 -14.64
N ASP A 103 6.92 -16.70 -14.32
CA ASP A 103 8.04 -15.88 -13.84
C ASP A 103 8.37 -16.15 -12.38
N ALA A 104 7.33 -16.49 -11.60
CA ALA A 104 7.42 -16.80 -10.18
C ALA A 104 7.99 -18.19 -9.89
N GLU A 105 7.89 -19.15 -10.83
CA GLU A 105 8.25 -20.56 -10.61
C GLU A 105 9.69 -20.75 -10.11
N ARG A 106 10.64 -19.94 -10.60
CA ARG A 106 12.05 -19.99 -10.15
C ARG A 106 12.27 -19.67 -8.67
N PHE A 107 11.30 -19.03 -8.04
CA PHE A 107 11.35 -18.65 -6.61
C PHE A 107 10.57 -19.62 -5.72
N ARG A 108 10.03 -20.71 -6.30
CA ARG A 108 9.29 -21.72 -5.55
C ARG A 108 10.20 -22.46 -4.58
N VAL A 109 9.79 -22.53 -3.31
CA VAL A 109 10.43 -23.36 -2.29
C VAL A 109 9.54 -24.57 -1.98
N ALA A 110 10.15 -25.73 -1.74
CA ALA A 110 9.42 -26.89 -1.25
C ALA A 110 8.95 -26.60 0.19
N TYR A 111 7.68 -26.88 0.45
CA TYR A 111 7.11 -26.89 1.80
C TYR A 111 7.39 -28.21 2.50
#